data_AF-A0A2X3EWF5-F1
#
_entry.id   AF-A0A2X3EWF5-F1
#
_cell.length_a   1.000
_cell.length_b   1.000
_cell.length_c   1.000
_cell.angle_alpha   90.00
_cell.angle_beta   90.00
_cell.angle_gamma   90.00
#
_symmetry.space_group_name_H-M   'P 1'
#
loop_
_entity.id
_entity.type
_entity.pdbx_description
1 polymer ?
#
loop_
_entity_poly.entity_id
_entity_poly.type
_entity_poly.pdbx_seq_one_letter_code
_entity_poly.pdbx_strand_id
1 'polypeptide(L)'
;MPLPFECETFATPEVPLAGMRLNVDILQLQELLMDIGEDPLFQPAVASSGINSAVLSEDILCAAERLLDVMERPLDARILGKQIVREILYYVLTGPAAARCWRWSAGRPTSA
;
A
#
# COMPACT_ATOMS: atom_id res chain seq x y z
N MET A 1 -11.21 -20.39 -0.89
CA MET A 1 -10.33 -20.32 0.31
C MET A 1 -9.02 -19.70 -0.15
N PRO A 2 -8.58 -18.53 0.37
CA PRO A 2 -7.24 -18.04 0.06
C PRO A 2 -6.25 -19.07 0.59
N LEU A 3 -5.37 -19.60 -0.27
CA LEU A 3 -4.27 -20.43 0.22
C LEU A 3 -3.37 -19.54 1.11
N PRO A 4 -2.89 -20.06 2.25
CA PRO A 4 -1.87 -19.36 3.02
C PRO A 4 -0.64 -19.16 2.12
N PHE A 5 -0.18 -17.92 2.03
CA PHE A 5 1.08 -17.58 1.40
C PHE A 5 2.15 -17.54 2.49
N GLU A 6 3.18 -18.35 2.34
CA GLU A 6 4.33 -18.36 3.23
C GLU A 6 5.44 -17.54 2.56
N CYS A 7 5.86 -16.47 3.23
CA CYS A 7 7.01 -15.67 2.85
C CYS A 7 8.06 -15.86 3.94
N GLU A 8 9.18 -16.48 3.61
CA GLU A 8 10.27 -16.69 4.55
C GLU A 8 11.32 -15.59 4.40
N THR A 9 11.84 -15.13 5.53
CA THR A 9 13.00 -14.24 5.58
C THR A 9 13.89 -14.67 6.73
N PHE A 10 15.20 -14.66 6.52
CA PHE A 10 16.17 -15.13 7.50
C PHE A 10 16.66 -13.93 8.32
N ALA A 11 16.11 -13.79 9.52
CA ALA A 11 16.60 -12.83 10.52
C ALA A 11 17.57 -13.52 11.47
N THR A 12 18.64 -12.84 11.87
CA THR A 12 19.52 -13.29 12.96
C THR A 12 19.54 -12.26 14.09
N PRO A 13 20.02 -12.58 15.29
CA PRO A 13 20.19 -11.57 16.35
C PRO A 13 21.07 -10.40 15.93
N GLU A 14 22.04 -10.64 15.04
CA GLU A 14 22.94 -9.63 14.48
C GLU A 14 22.28 -8.82 13.35
N VAL A 15 21.27 -9.41 12.68
CA VAL A 15 20.52 -8.77 11.59
C VAL A 15 19.01 -8.97 11.84
N PRO A 16 18.44 -8.21 12.79
CA PRO A 16 17.02 -8.32 13.12
C PRO A 16 16.17 -7.79 11.98
N LEU A 17 15.05 -8.46 11.69
CA LEU A 17 14.07 -7.99 10.73
C LEU A 17 13.06 -7.08 11.42
N ALA A 18 12.96 -5.84 10.94
CA ALA A 18 11.88 -4.93 11.29
C ALA A 18 10.82 -4.95 10.18
N GLY A 19 9.55 -5.11 10.57
CA GLY A 19 8.41 -5.07 9.66
C GLY A 19 7.39 -4.03 10.10
N MET A 20 6.83 -3.30 9.14
CA MET A 20 5.70 -2.40 9.36
C MET A 20 4.49 -2.89 8.57
N ARG A 21 3.32 -2.85 9.20
CA ARG A 21 2.04 -3.13 8.55
C ARG A 21 1.17 -1.87 8.54
N LEU A 22 0.79 -1.43 7.35
CA LEU A 22 -0.23 -0.40 7.16
C LEU A 22 -1.57 -1.07 6.89
N ASN A 23 -2.59 -0.71 7.66
CA ASN A 23 -3.96 -1.11 7.37
C ASN A 23 -4.56 -0.09 6.43
N VAL A 24 -4.98 -0.56 5.25
CA VAL A 24 -5.66 0.28 4.26
C VAL A 24 -7.14 0.29 4.57
N ASP A 25 -7.66 1.48 4.88
CA ASP A 25 -9.10 1.71 4.97
C ASP A 25 -9.67 1.86 3.55
N ILE A 26 -10.72 1.09 3.25
CA ILE A 26 -11.39 1.11 1.95
C ILE A 26 -11.94 2.51 1.65
N LEU A 27 -12.41 3.25 2.65
CA LEU A 27 -12.93 4.61 2.45
C LEU A 27 -11.82 5.58 2.04
N GLN A 28 -10.68 5.54 2.74
CA GLN A 28 -9.52 6.37 2.37
C GLN A 28 -8.99 6.04 0.99
N LEU A 29 -9.01 4.75 0.62
CA LEU A 29 -8.61 4.29 -0.71
C LEU A 29 -9.54 4.85 -1.79
N GLN A 30 -10.86 4.83 -1.55
CA GLN A 30 -11.86 5.38 -2.48
C GLN A 30 -11.71 6.90 -2.62
N GLU A 31 -11.52 7.63 -1.53
CA GLU A 31 -11.25 9.07 -1.59
C GLU A 31 -10.01 9.38 -2.40
N LEU A 32 -8.92 8.63 -2.18
CA LEU A 32 -7.68 8.82 -2.91
C LEU A 32 -7.85 8.53 -4.41
N LEU A 33 -8.64 7.51 -4.78
CA LEU A 33 -9.01 7.28 -6.18
C LEU A 33 -9.79 8.43 -6.80
N MET A 34 -10.77 8.95 -6.07
CA MET A 34 -11.60 10.06 -6.56
C MET A 34 -10.73 11.31 -6.80
N ASP A 35 -9.75 11.56 -5.92
CA ASP A 35 -8.80 12.65 -6.09
C ASP A 35 -7.87 12.45 -7.29
N ILE A 36 -7.43 11.21 -7.55
CA ILE A 36 -6.62 10.87 -8.74
C ILE A 36 -7.44 11.02 -10.03
N GLY A 37 -8.72 10.65 -9.99
CA GLY A 37 -9.63 10.78 -11.14
C GLY A 37 -9.20 9.95 -12.35
N GLU A 38 -9.41 10.50 -13.54
CA GLU A 38 -9.04 9.89 -14.83
C GLU A 38 -7.67 10.38 -15.33
N ASP A 39 -6.70 10.51 -14.42
CA ASP A 39 -5.36 10.92 -14.81
C ASP A 39 -4.77 9.94 -15.85
N PRO A 40 -4.31 10.40 -17.03
CA PRO A 40 -3.80 9.53 -18.08
C PRO A 40 -2.58 8.69 -17.68
N LEU A 41 -1.83 9.13 -16.67
CA LEU A 41 -0.68 8.43 -16.09
C LEU A 41 -1.11 7.35 -15.09
N PHE A 42 -2.33 7.43 -14.58
CA PHE A 42 -2.92 6.44 -13.70
C PHE A 42 -3.65 5.37 -14.51
N GLN A 43 -2.89 4.39 -15.00
CA GLN A 43 -3.42 3.22 -15.71
C GLN A 43 -3.28 1.97 -14.85
N PRO A 44 -4.21 1.71 -13.91
CA PRO A 44 -4.17 0.50 -13.11
C PRO A 44 -4.36 -0.71 -14.04
N ALA A 45 -3.28 -1.44 -14.30
CA ALA A 45 -3.37 -2.70 -14.99
C ALA A 45 -4.16 -3.75 -14.19
N VAL A 46 -4.52 -4.82 -14.89
CA VAL A 46 -5.40 -5.86 -14.37
C VAL A 46 -4.60 -6.78 -13.45
N ALA A 47 -4.88 -6.66 -12.15
CA ALA A 47 -4.45 -7.59 -11.11
C ALA A 47 -4.84 -9.05 -11.40
N SER A 48 -3.88 -9.96 -11.45
CA SER A 48 -4.13 -11.41 -11.52
C SER A 48 -4.17 -12.08 -10.13
N SER A 49 -3.75 -11.39 -9.07
CA SER A 49 -3.60 -11.93 -7.71
C SER A 49 -3.98 -10.91 -6.63
N GLY A 50 -4.52 -11.39 -5.51
CA GLY A 50 -4.79 -10.60 -4.30
C GLY A 50 -3.56 -10.33 -3.42
N ILE A 51 -2.42 -10.93 -3.77
CA ILE A 51 -1.13 -10.71 -3.11
C ILE A 51 -0.12 -10.36 -4.20
N ASN A 52 0.58 -9.24 -4.03
CA ASN A 52 1.60 -8.76 -4.95
C ASN A 52 2.84 -8.36 -4.18
N SER A 53 4.00 -8.79 -4.70
CA SER A 53 5.29 -8.28 -4.28
C SER A 53 5.78 -7.26 -5.29
N ALA A 54 6.41 -6.20 -4.79
CA ALA A 54 7.03 -5.18 -5.61
C ALA A 54 8.24 -4.61 -4.90
N VAL A 55 9.18 -4.13 -5.70
CA VAL A 55 10.30 -3.33 -5.19
C VAL A 55 9.74 -2.01 -4.69
N LEU A 56 10.09 -1.64 -3.46
CA LEU A 56 9.73 -0.36 -2.88
C LEU A 56 10.52 0.74 -3.60
N SER A 57 9.84 1.79 -4.06
CA SER A 57 10.51 2.98 -4.57
C SER A 57 11.15 3.78 -3.45
N GLU A 58 12.10 4.63 -3.80
CA GLU A 58 12.73 5.56 -2.86
C GLU A 58 11.70 6.49 -2.21
N ASP A 59 10.67 6.92 -2.96
CA ASP A 59 9.56 7.73 -2.41
C ASP A 59 8.80 7.02 -1.29
N ILE A 60 8.54 5.71 -1.44
CA ILE A 60 7.86 4.92 -0.40
C ILE A 60 8.76 4.75 0.82
N LEU A 61 10.06 4.51 0.61
CA LEU A 61 11.03 4.38 1.70
C LEU A 61 11.16 5.69 2.49
N CYS A 62 11.30 6.83 1.81
CA CYS A 62 11.39 8.13 2.43
C CYS A 62 10.11 8.49 3.22
N ALA A 63 8.93 8.19 2.66
CA ALA A 63 7.68 8.39 3.38
C ALA A 63 7.54 7.44 4.59
N ALA A 64 8.01 6.19 4.48
CA ALA A 64 8.02 5.25 5.60
C ALA A 64 8.95 5.69 6.73
N GLU A 65 10.15 6.20 6.41
CA GLU A 65 11.08 6.79 7.40
C GLU A 65 10.43 7.96 8.13
N ARG A 66 9.85 8.92 7.40
CA ARG A 66 9.12 10.05 7.98
C ARG A 66 7.95 9.60 8.86
N LEU A 67 7.27 8.51 8.50
CA LEU A 67 6.19 7.97 9.32
C LEU A 67 6.72 7.45 10.66
N LEU A 68 7.84 6.73 10.64
CA LEU A 68 8.47 6.23 11.86
C LEU A 68 8.95 7.38 12.76
N ASP A 69 9.55 8.42 12.17
CA ASP A 69 10.01 9.60 12.92
C ASP A 69 8.85 10.30 13.65
N VAL A 70 7.72 10.53 12.98
CA VAL A 70 6.57 11.22 13.62
C VAL A 70 5.89 10.36 14.68
N MET A 71 6.06 9.02 14.63
CA MET A 71 5.50 8.11 15.62
C MET A 71 6.16 8.25 17.00
N GLU A 72 7.35 8.83 17.10
CA GLU A 72 7.99 9.13 18.38
C GLU A 72 7.21 10.17 19.21
N ARG A 73 6.40 11.02 18.55
CA ARG A 73 5.65 12.11 19.18
C ARG A 73 4.15 11.91 18.97
N PRO A 74 3.36 11.59 20.01
CA PRO A 74 1.94 11.28 19.85
C PRO A 74 1.11 12.38 19.18
N LEU A 75 1.48 13.65 19.37
CA LEU A 75 0.81 14.78 18.72
C LEU A 75 1.07 14.79 17.21
N ASP A 76 2.33 14.65 16.82
CA ASP A 76 2.75 14.66 15.41
C ASP A 76 2.21 13.42 14.70
N ALA A 77 2.30 12.24 15.31
CA ALA A 77 1.71 11.00 14.81
C ALA A 77 0.20 11.16 14.50
N ARG A 78 -0.54 11.84 15.38
CA ARG A 78 -1.99 12.04 15.21
C ARG A 78 -2.33 12.99 14.07
N ILE A 79 -1.50 14.02 13.85
CA ILE A 79 -1.76 15.08 12.87
C ILE A 79 -1.17 14.70 11.50
N LEU A 80 0.10 14.31 11.47
CA LEU A 80 0.88 14.06 10.26
C LEU A 80 0.81 12.60 9.79
N GLY A 81 0.74 11.64 10.73
CA GLY A 81 0.85 10.22 10.40
C GLY A 81 -0.19 9.74 9.38
N LYS A 82 -1.43 10.23 9.48
CA LYS A 82 -2.50 9.90 8.51
C LYS A 82 -2.18 10.39 7.10
N GLN A 83 -1.59 11.58 6.97
CA GLN A 83 -1.22 12.14 5.67
C GLN A 83 -0.05 11.39 5.05
N ILE A 84 0.94 10.99 5.86
CA ILE A 84 2.08 10.20 5.38
C ILE A 84 1.63 8.80 4.93
N VAL A 85 0.68 8.17 5.64
CA VAL A 85 0.08 6.90 5.19
C VAL A 85 -0.64 7.08 3.85
N ARG A 86 -1.40 8.18 3.68
CA ARG A 86 -2.05 8.50 2.39
C ARG A 86 -1.04 8.70 1.27
N GLU A 87 0.10 9.35 1.56
CA GLU A 87 1.22 9.53 0.64
C GLU A 87 1.83 8.19 0.20
N ILE A 88 2.10 7.28 1.15
CA ILE A 88 2.59 5.92 0.84
C ILE A 88 1.59 5.18 -0.04
N LEU A 89 0.29 5.25 0.27
CA LEU A 89 -0.76 4.63 -0.54
C LEU A 89 -0.78 5.20 -1.95
N TYR A 90 -0.66 6.51 -2.11
CA TYR A 90 -0.60 7.13 -3.43
C TYR A 90 0.54 6.55 -4.28
N TYR A 91 1.76 6.47 -3.74
CA TYR A 91 2.90 5.90 -4.47
C TYR A 91 2.76 4.40 -4.75
N VAL A 92 2.11 3.64 -3.86
CA VAL A 92 1.79 2.22 -4.13
C VAL A 92 0.83 2.08 -5.31
N LEU A 93 -0.10 3.03 -5.47
CA LEU A 93 -1.13 3.02 -6.51
C LEU A 93 -0.72 3.70 -7.81
N THR A 94 0.31 4.53 -7.82
CA THR A 94 0.88 5.11 -9.05
C THR A 94 2.17 4.43 -9.47
N GLY A 95 2.80 3.68 -8.56
CA GLY A 95 4.03 2.96 -8.82
C GLY A 95 3.85 1.76 -9.75
N PRO A 96 4.96 1.17 -10.23
CA PRO A 96 4.94 0.04 -11.17
C PRO A 96 4.15 -1.19 -10.69
N ALA A 97 3.90 -1.29 -9.39
CA ALA A 97 3.17 -2.36 -8.73
C ALA A 97 1.64 -2.20 -8.77
N ALA A 98 1.15 -0.96 -8.87
CA ALA A 98 -0.27 -0.62 -8.80
C ALA A 98 -1.11 -1.35 -9.83
N ALA A 99 -0.51 -1.53 -11.00
CA ALA A 99 -0.99 -2.35 -12.10
C ALA A 99 -1.38 -3.79 -11.72
N ARG A 100 -1.12 -4.25 -10.50
CA ARG A 100 -1.46 -5.59 -10.07
C ARG A 100 -2.42 -5.68 -8.88
N CYS A 101 -2.98 -4.59 -8.34
CA CYS A 101 -3.69 -4.63 -7.03
C CYS A 101 -5.19 -4.25 -7.00
N TRP A 102 -5.82 -3.79 -8.10
CA TRP A 102 -7.01 -2.90 -7.99
C TRP A 102 -8.45 -3.49 -7.99
N ARG A 103 -8.74 -4.77 -8.27
CA ARG A 103 -10.16 -5.22 -8.40
C ARG A 103 -10.72 -5.95 -7.16
N TRP A 104 -11.09 -5.22 -6.11
CA TRP A 104 -11.82 -5.79 -4.95
C TRP A 104 -13.23 -5.25 -4.69
N SER A 105 -13.80 -4.38 -5.53
CA SER A 105 -15.17 -3.85 -5.29
C SER A 105 -16.18 -3.90 -6.45
N ALA A 106 -15.82 -4.35 -7.66
CA ALA A 106 -16.79 -4.48 -8.75
C ALA A 106 -17.35 -5.92 -8.84
N GLY A 107 -18.64 -6.06 -8.49
CA GLY A 107 -19.41 -7.30 -8.50
C GLY A 107 -19.17 -8.17 -9.74
N ARG A 108 -19.26 -9.49 -9.54
CA ARG A 108 -19.18 -10.47 -10.63
C ARG A 108 -20.45 -10.35 -11.49
N PRO A 109 -20.36 -10.26 -12.83
CA PRO A 109 -21.46 -10.72 -13.66
C PRO A 109 -21.50 -12.25 -13.60
N THR A 110 -22.64 -12.76 -13.15
CA THR A 110 -23.02 -14.17 -13.29
C THR A 110 -23.23 -14.43 -14.78
N SER A 111 -22.49 -15.37 -15.36
CA SER A 111 -22.91 -15.98 -16.64
C SER A 111 -22.38 -17.40 -16.77
N ALA A 112 -23.39 -18.31 -16.81
CA ALA A 112 -23.49 -19.62 -17.45
C ALA A 112 -22.36 -20.64 -17.29
#